data_AF-A0A238Z4D2-F1
#
_entry.id   AF-A0A238Z4D2-F1
#
_cell.length_a   1.000
_cell.length_b   1.000
_cell.length_c   1.000
_cell.angle_alpha   90.00
_cell.angle_beta   90.00
_cell.angle_gamma   90.00
#
_symmetry.space_group_name_H-M   'P 1'
#
loop_
_entity.id
_entity.type
_entity.pdbx_description
1 polymer ?
#
loop_
_entity_poly.entity_id
_entity_poly.type
_entity_poly.pdbx_seq_one_letter_code
_entity_poly.pdbx_strand_id
1 'polypeptide(L)'
;MRYSPPLAEEGAVASVGFRGDSYGNARAEAFNSLFKAELISKKGPWRSIDVEIAVAEYIDWFNHRRLHGELGLVPPAEYEAANRDRTTVPIPVGA
;
A
#
# COMPACT_ATOMS: atom_id res chain seq x y z
N MET A 1 9.49 -22.73 -4.57
CA MET A 1 10.10 -21.56 -3.92
C MET A 1 9.35 -21.30 -2.62
N ARG A 2 10.00 -21.46 -1.46
CA ARG A 2 9.40 -21.10 -0.15
C ARG A 2 9.82 -19.66 0.16
N TYR A 3 8.87 -18.75 0.24
CA TYR A 3 9.12 -17.31 0.48
C TYR A 3 9.24 -16.94 1.98
N SER A 4 9.25 -17.92 2.88
CA SER A 4 9.03 -17.71 4.32
C SER A 4 10.25 -17.48 5.23
N PRO A 5 11.50 -17.94 4.94
CA PRO A 5 12.55 -17.89 5.96
C PRO A 5 12.91 -16.47 6.44
N PRO A 6 13.17 -15.48 5.56
CA PRO A 6 13.64 -14.16 6.01
C PRO A 6 12.56 -13.32 6.70
N LEU A 7 11.30 -13.47 6.29
CA LEU A 7 10.19 -12.67 6.83
C LEU A 7 9.81 -13.12 8.26
N ALA A 8 9.94 -14.41 8.55
CA ALA A 8 9.70 -14.93 9.90
C ALA A 8 10.78 -14.49 10.89
N GLU A 9 12.03 -14.30 10.45
CA GLU A 9 13.13 -13.78 11.27
C GLU A 9 12.90 -12.31 11.67
N GLU A 10 12.23 -11.54 10.82
CA GLU A 10 11.80 -10.15 11.09
C GLU A 10 10.47 -10.08 11.88
N GLY A 11 9.91 -11.22 12.30
CA GLY A 11 8.65 -11.29 13.05
C GLY A 11 7.40 -11.04 12.21
N ALA A 12 7.50 -11.02 10.88
CA ALA A 12 6.35 -10.86 9.99
C ALA A 12 5.55 -12.16 9.88
N VAL A 13 4.30 -12.13 10.32
CA VAL A 13 3.37 -13.27 10.21
C VAL A 13 2.70 -13.22 8.84
N ALA A 14 2.96 -14.24 8.02
CA ALA A 14 2.25 -14.40 6.75
C ALA A 14 0.78 -14.76 7.01
N SER A 15 -0.14 -13.87 6.64
CA SER A 15 -1.58 -14.11 6.67
C SER A 15 -2.10 -14.21 5.25
N VAL A 16 -2.89 -15.26 4.97
CA VAL A 16 -3.62 -15.41 3.71
C VAL A 16 -5.10 -15.43 4.08
N GLY A 17 -5.88 -14.56 3.45
CA GLY A 17 -7.33 -14.50 3.66
C GLY A 17 -8.01 -15.85 3.40
N PHE A 18 -9.19 -16.05 3.99
CA PHE A 18 -9.97 -17.25 3.72
C PHE A 18 -10.43 -17.27 2.26
N ARG A 19 -10.59 -18.47 1.68
CA ARG A 19 -11.06 -18.61 0.29
C ARG A 19 -12.45 -17.95 0.15
N GLY A 20 -12.54 -16.92 -0.68
CA GLY A 20 -13.77 -16.16 -0.89
C GLY A 20 -13.90 -14.89 -0.05
N ASP A 21 -12.91 -14.57 0.79
CA ASP A 21 -12.80 -13.27 1.46
C ASP A 21 -11.82 -12.36 0.72
N SER A 22 -12.37 -11.43 -0.07
CA SER A 22 -11.59 -10.42 -0.79
C SER A 22 -11.27 -9.19 0.06
N TYR A 23 -11.82 -9.06 1.27
CA TYR A 23 -11.73 -7.84 2.08
C TYR A 23 -10.27 -7.47 2.38
N GLY A 24 -9.44 -8.46 2.69
CA GLY A 24 -8.01 -8.27 2.94
C GLY A 24 -7.24 -7.70 1.74
N ASN A 25 -7.68 -7.97 0.51
CA ASN A 25 -7.01 -7.50 -0.71
C ASN A 25 -7.69 -6.29 -1.37
N ALA A 26 -8.96 -6.04 -1.07
CA ALA A 26 -9.79 -5.05 -1.76
C ALA A 26 -9.16 -3.64 -1.79
N ARG A 27 -8.54 -3.21 -0.68
CA ARG A 27 -7.84 -1.91 -0.61
C ARG A 27 -6.61 -1.86 -1.53
N ALA A 28 -5.82 -2.93 -1.56
CA ALA A 28 -4.66 -3.03 -2.44
C ALA A 28 -5.08 -3.08 -3.92
N GLU A 29 -6.17 -3.79 -4.24
CA GLU A 29 -6.73 -3.85 -5.59
C GLU A 29 -7.28 -2.50 -6.05
N ALA A 30 -7.96 -1.76 -5.18
CA ALA A 30 -8.46 -0.42 -5.47
C ALA A 30 -7.31 0.54 -5.79
N PHE A 31 -6.26 0.54 -4.96
CA PHE A 31 -5.05 1.32 -5.21
C PHE A 31 -4.39 0.93 -6.54
N ASN A 32 -4.21 -0.37 -6.82
CA ASN A 32 -3.55 -0.82 -8.05
C ASN A 32 -4.36 -0.45 -9.31
N SER A 33 -5.69 -0.52 -9.22
CA SER A 33 -6.57 -0.11 -10.32
C SER A 33 -6.45 1.38 -10.61
N LEU A 34 -6.42 2.20 -9.57
CA LEU A 34 -6.23 3.64 -9.65
C LEU A 34 -4.85 4.01 -10.22
N PHE A 35 -3.80 3.40 -9.69
CA PHE A 35 -2.42 3.54 -10.17
C PHE A 35 -2.30 3.25 -11.66
N LYS A 36 -2.88 2.13 -12.12
CA LYS A 36 -2.87 1.77 -13.55
C LYS A 36 -3.62 2.79 -14.40
N ALA A 37 -4.79 3.23 -13.94
CA ALA A 37 -5.63 4.19 -14.68
C ALA A 37 -5.03 5.60 -14.74
N GLU A 38 -4.37 6.06 -13.68
CA GLU A 38 -3.80 7.41 -13.60
C GLU A 38 -2.41 7.51 -14.21
N LEU A 39 -1.55 6.51 -13.99
CA LEU A 39 -0.16 6.54 -14.42
C LEU A 39 0.05 5.73 -15.69
N ILE A 40 -0.15 4.42 -15.62
CA ILE A 40 0.28 3.46 -16.64
C ILE A 40 -0.46 3.67 -17.96
N SER A 41 -1.78 3.86 -17.90
CA SER A 41 -2.63 4.05 -19.09
C SER A 41 -2.45 5.43 -19.74
N LYS A 42 -2.03 6.46 -18.98
CA LYS A 42 -1.96 7.85 -19.49
C LYS A 42 -0.60 8.26 -20.01
N LYS A 43 0.50 7.70 -19.49
CA LYS A 43 1.86 8.15 -19.79
C LYS A 43 2.64 7.22 -20.75
N GLY A 44 2.06 6.11 -21.20
CA GLY A 44 2.71 5.20 -22.15
C GLY A 44 2.86 5.78 -23.56
N PRO A 45 3.75 5.22 -24.41
CA PRO A 45 4.53 4.00 -24.21
C PRO A 45 5.80 4.22 -23.37
N TRP A 46 6.08 3.27 -22.47
CA TRP A 46 7.22 3.29 -21.56
C TRP A 46 8.49 2.73 -22.21
N ARG A 47 9.66 3.28 -21.88
CA ARG A 47 10.95 2.78 -22.35
C ARG A 47 11.94 2.73 -21.20
N SER A 48 12.71 1.64 -21.10
CA SER A 48 13.79 1.49 -20.12
C SER A 48 13.36 1.96 -18.71
N ILE A 49 14.09 2.88 -18.10
CA ILE A 49 13.93 3.36 -16.72
C ILE A 49 12.75 4.34 -16.50
N ASP A 50 12.07 4.75 -17.57
CA ASP A 50 11.04 5.81 -17.51
C ASP A 50 9.87 5.41 -16.60
N VAL A 51 9.55 4.12 -16.56
CA VAL A 51 8.47 3.60 -15.72
C VAL A 51 8.85 3.64 -14.24
N GLU A 52 10.08 3.24 -13.86
CA GLU A 52 10.50 3.27 -12.46
C GLU A 52 10.52 4.69 -11.90
N ILE A 53 11.02 5.66 -12.67
CA ILE A 53 11.03 7.08 -12.27
C ILE A 53 9.60 7.58 -12.10
N ALA A 54 8.74 7.32 -13.09
CA ALA A 54 7.35 7.77 -13.03
C ALA A 54 6.56 7.12 -11.89
N VAL A 55 6.90 5.88 -11.52
CA VAL A 55 6.33 5.21 -10.35
C VAL A 55 6.81 5.87 -9.06
N ALA A 56 8.11 6.15 -8.91
CA ALA A 56 8.65 6.82 -7.73
C ALA A 56 8.00 8.21 -7.52
N GLU A 57 7.89 9.00 -8.60
CA GLU A 57 7.21 10.29 -8.58
C GLU A 57 5.72 10.17 -8.24
N TYR A 58 5.04 9.16 -8.78
CA TYR A 58 3.63 8.93 -8.50
C TYR A 58 3.41 8.58 -7.02
N ILE A 59 4.26 7.72 -6.45
CA ILE A 59 4.17 7.31 -5.04
C ILE A 59 4.47 8.50 -4.11
N ASP A 60 5.49 9.30 -4.42
CA ASP A 60 5.79 10.54 -3.67
C ASP A 60 4.58 11.49 -3.68
N TRP A 61 4.03 11.76 -4.86
CA TRP A 61 2.83 12.60 -4.99
C TRP A 61 1.62 12.01 -4.25
N PHE A 62 1.38 10.70 -4.38
CA PHE A 62 0.24 10.02 -3.76
C PHE A 62 0.31 10.13 -2.23
N ASN A 63 1.47 9.92 -1.64
CA ASN A 63 1.63 9.90 -0.19
C ASN A 63 1.71 11.30 0.43
N HIS A 64 2.37 12.25 -0.25
CA HIS A 64 2.71 13.54 0.35
C HIS A 64 1.89 14.72 -0.16
N ARG A 65 1.17 14.58 -1.28
CA ARG A 65 0.46 15.72 -1.92
C ARG A 65 -0.99 15.43 -2.28
N ARG A 66 -1.37 14.16 -2.50
CA ARG A 66 -2.74 13.80 -2.89
C ARG A 66 -3.70 13.95 -1.71
N LEU A 67 -4.70 14.82 -1.84
CA LEU A 67 -5.77 14.93 -0.86
C LEU A 67 -6.74 13.75 -1.01
N HIS A 68 -7.05 13.09 0.10
CA HIS A 68 -7.94 11.94 0.10
C HIS A 68 -9.22 12.24 0.90
N GLY A 69 -10.38 12.16 0.24
CA GLY A 69 -11.68 12.48 0.86
C GLY A 69 -11.98 11.63 2.10
N GLU A 70 -11.72 10.33 2.05
CA GLU A 70 -11.91 9.40 3.18
C GLU A 70 -10.97 9.68 4.37
N LEU A 71 -9.84 10.35 4.14
CA LEU A 71 -8.89 10.74 5.19
C LEU A 71 -9.19 12.12 5.77
N GLY A 72 -10.26 12.79 5.32
CA GLY A 72 -10.58 14.15 5.75
C GLY A 72 -9.85 15.24 4.95
N LEU A 73 -9.57 14.98 3.67
CA LEU A 73 -8.87 15.90 2.75
C LEU A 73 -7.43 16.23 3.20
N VAL A 74 -6.74 15.25 3.77
CA VAL A 74 -5.30 15.33 4.04
C VAL A 74 -4.52 14.28 3.23
N PRO A 75 -3.22 14.48 2.98
CA PRO A 75 -2.36 13.46 2.41
C PRO A 75 -2.27 12.19 3.28
N PRO A 76 -2.12 11.01 2.68
CA PRO A 76 -1.94 9.75 3.41
C PRO A 76 -0.81 9.79 4.45
N ALA A 77 0.33 10.40 4.13
CA ALA A 77 1.45 10.49 5.06
C ALA A 77 1.11 11.32 6.32
N GLU A 78 0.33 12.39 6.17
CA GLU A 78 -0.12 13.21 7.30
C GLU A 78 -1.15 12.47 8.15
N TYR A 79 -2.09 11.76 7.49
CA TYR A 79 -3.06 10.93 8.19
C TYR A 79 -2.38 9.83 9.02
N GLU A 80 -1.40 9.12 8.43
CA GLU A 80 -0.63 8.09 9.14
C GLU A 80 0.16 8.69 10.30
N ALA A 81 0.83 9.83 10.10
CA ALA A 81 1.56 10.51 11.17
C ALA A 81 0.66 10.89 12.36
N ALA A 82 -0.57 11.33 12.08
CA ALA A 82 -1.55 11.69 13.11
C ALA A 82 -2.21 10.48 13.80
N ASN A 83 -2.25 9.31 13.16
CA ASN A 83 -2.93 8.11 13.67
C ASN A 83 -1.97 6.97 14.09
N ARG A 84 -0.65 7.15 13.92
CA ARG A 84 0.38 6.17 14.29
C ARG A 84 0.28 5.71 15.74
N ASP A 85 -0.08 6.63 16.63
CA ASP A 85 -0.19 6.37 18.07
C ASP A 85 -1.56 5.80 18.48
N ARG A 86 -2.54 5.76 17.57
CA ARG A 86 -3.90 5.23 17.82
C ARG A 86 -4.04 3.74 17.47
N THR A 87 -3.12 3.18 16.68
CA THR A 87 -3.22 1.83 16.12
C THR A 87 -2.33 0.80 16.84
N THR A 88 -1.63 1.16 17.91
CA THR A 88 -0.93 0.17 18.76
C THR A 88 -1.94 -0.60 19.62
N VAL A 89 -2.72 -1.48 19.00
CA VAL A 89 -3.35 -2.58 19.75
C VAL A 89 -2.24 -3.61 20.00
N PRO A 90 -1.87 -3.90 21.25
CA PRO A 90 -0.91 -4.96 21.53
C PRO A 90 -1.54 -6.27 21.06
N ILE A 91 -0.93 -6.90 20.06
CA ILE A 91 -1.28 -8.28 19.68
C ILE A 91 -0.94 -9.15 20.90
N PRO A 92 -1.91 -9.84 21.54
CA PRO A 92 -1.58 -10.78 22.60
C PRO A 92 -0.86 -11.96 21.95
N VAL A 93 0.44 -12.07 22.21
CA VAL A 93 1.21 -13.26 21.86
C VAL A 93 0.93 -14.28 22.97
N GLY A 94 0.01 -15.22 22.72
CA GLY A 94 -0.13 -16.43 23.54
C GLY A 94 -1.54 -16.98 23.68
N ALA A 95 -1.81 -18.07 22.95
CA ALA A 95 -2.61 -19.22 23.41
C ALA A 95 -2.18 -20.46 22.61
#